data_AF-A0A7K3ZWA7-F1
#
_entry.id   AF-A0A7K3ZWA7-F1
#
_cell.length_a   1.000
_cell.length_b   1.000
_cell.length_c   1.000
_cell.angle_alpha   90.00
_cell.angle_beta   90.00
_cell.angle_gamma   90.00
#
_symmetry.space_group_name_H-M   'P 1'
#
loop_
_entity.id
_entity.type
_entity.pdbx_description
1 polymer ?
#
loop_
_entity_poly.entity_id
_entity_poly.type
_entity_poly.pdbx_seq_one_letter_code
_entity_poly.pdbx_strand_id
1 'polypeptide(L)' 'MQTNPFQYDDSCKHCGVWPISEGPHHKENCPRYQSEMAYDSELSRKYPCKFCGALPFIAGPHHKSDCLRCIQE' A
#
# COMPACT_ATOMS: atom_id res chain seq x y z
N MET A 1 -1.98 2.10 18.73
CA MET A 1 -1.61 1.02 17.79
C MET A 1 -1.85 1.55 16.38
N GLN A 2 -0.84 1.56 15.49
CA GLN A 2 -1.07 1.88 14.08
C GLN A 2 -1.95 0.80 13.47
N THR A 3 -3.06 1.20 12.86
CA THR A 3 -4.04 0.28 12.28
C THR A 3 -3.52 -0.23 10.94
N ASN A 4 -3.73 -1.52 10.65
CA ASN A 4 -3.47 -2.14 9.34
C ASN A 4 -4.82 -2.58 8.73
N PRO A 5 -5.71 -1.62 8.36
CA PRO A 5 -7.09 -1.91 7.96
C PRO A 5 -7.16 -2.76 6.68
N PHE A 6 -6.15 -2.66 5.82
CA PHE A 6 -6.05 -3.36 4.54
C PHE A 6 -5.30 -4.70 4.62
N GLN A 7 -4.95 -5.13 5.84
CA GLN A 7 -4.26 -6.38 6.12
C GLN A 7 -3.05 -6.63 5.19
N TYR A 8 -2.17 -5.64 5.10
CA TYR A 8 -0.87 -5.80 4.45
C TYR A 8 0.01 -6.79 5.24
N ASP A 9 0.93 -7.49 4.57
CA ASP A 9 1.78 -8.53 5.19
C ASP A 9 3.15 -8.01 5.65
N ASP A 10 3.74 -7.08 4.88
CA ASP A 10 4.96 -6.36 5.27
C ASP A 10 4.75 -4.89 5.64
N SER A 11 5.36 -4.48 6.76
CA SER A 11 5.51 -3.08 7.17
C SER A 11 6.85 -2.50 6.70
N CYS A 12 6.92 -1.18 6.61
CA CYS A 12 8.17 -0.50 6.32
C CYS A 12 9.20 -0.73 7.42
N LYS A 13 10.34 -1.34 7.08
CA LYS A 13 11.43 -1.61 8.04
C LYS A 13 12.07 -0.35 8.64
N HIS A 14 11.85 0.82 8.04
CA HIS A 14 12.43 2.10 8.49
C HIS A 14 11.53 2.86 9.46
N CYS A 15 10.21 2.78 9.30
CA CYS A 15 9.28 3.61 10.09
C CYS A 15 8.05 2.85 10.62
N GLY A 16 7.93 1.54 10.34
CA GLY A 16 6.90 0.65 10.88
C GLY A 16 5.51 0.79 10.25
N VAL A 17 5.29 1.75 9.35
CA VAL A 17 3.98 1.97 8.73
C VAL A 17 3.67 0.95 7.63
N TRP A 18 2.40 0.90 7.29
CA TRP A 18 1.84 0.00 6.28
C TRP A 18 1.16 0.83 5.18
N PRO A 19 1.21 0.40 3.91
CA PRO A 19 2.04 -0.70 3.36
C PRO A 19 3.54 -0.36 3.24
N ILE A 20 4.36 -1.37 2.88
CA ILE A 20 5.78 -1.15 2.57
C ILE A 20 6.05 -0.18 1.41
N SER A 21 5.14 -0.09 0.43
CA SER A 21 5.31 0.70 -0.80
C SER A 21 5.45 2.18 -0.52
N GLU A 22 6.07 2.93 -1.42
CA GLU A 22 6.31 4.36 -1.26
C GLU A 22 5.01 5.18 -1.27
N GLY A 23 5.01 6.27 -0.51
CA GLY A 23 3.86 7.18 -0.44
C GLY A 23 3.83 8.10 0.79
N PRO A 24 2.78 8.94 0.91
CA PRO A 24 2.63 9.93 1.98
C PRO A 24 2.35 9.35 3.37
N HIS A 25 2.01 8.05 3.46
CA HIS A 25 1.79 7.37 4.74
C HIS A 25 3.09 7.13 5.53
N HIS A 26 4.26 7.25 4.88
CA HIS A 26 5.54 7.22 5.58
C HIS A 26 5.85 8.56 6.26
N LYS A 27 6.72 8.54 7.26
CA LYS A 27 7.26 9.78 7.86
C LYS A 27 8.18 10.48 6.84
N GLU A 28 8.23 11.82 6.82
CA GLU A 28 9.05 12.59 5.87
C GLU A 28 10.53 12.21 5.85
N ASN A 29 11.07 11.73 6.98
CA ASN A 29 12.45 11.26 7.09
C ASN A 29 12.66 9.79 6.70
N CYS A 30 11.61 9.08 6.28
CA CYS A 30 11.68 7.71 5.79
C CYS A 30 12.15 7.71 4.33
N PRO A 31 13.06 6.80 3.92
CA PRO A 31 13.50 6.71 2.52
C PRO A 31 12.38 6.32 1.53
N ARG A 32 11.21 5.89 2.03
CA ARG A 32 10.03 5.54 1.23
C ARG A 32 8.95 6.61 1.23
N TYR A 33 9.19 7.75 1.88
CA TYR A 33 8.30 8.88 1.80
C TYR A 33 8.30 9.45 0.39
N GLN A 34 7.10 9.66 -0.13
CA GLN A 34 6.83 10.45 -1.33
C GLN A 34 5.60 11.31 -1.06
N SER A 35 5.47 12.44 -1.74
CA SER A 35 4.32 13.34 -1.57
C SER A 35 3.01 12.70 -2.03
N GLU A 36 3.08 11.75 -2.95
CA GLU A 36 1.93 11.06 -3.55
C GLU A 36 2.12 9.54 -3.49
N MET A 37 1.03 8.80 -3.62
CA MET A 37 1.07 7.34 -3.67
C MET A 37 1.77 6.87 -4.94
N ALA A 38 2.86 6.11 -4.80
CA ALA A 38 3.65 5.64 -5.93
C ALA A 38 3.06 4.36 -6.57
N TYR A 39 1.86 4.46 -7.15
CA TYR A 39 1.14 3.32 -7.75
C TYR A 39 1.91 2.63 -8.89
N ASP A 40 2.87 3.33 -9.49
CA ASP A 40 3.67 2.82 -10.61
C ASP A 40 5.06 2.32 -10.20
N SER A 41 5.41 2.40 -8.90
CA SER A 41 6.72 1.94 -8.42
C SER A 41 6.88 0.43 -8.55
N GLU A 42 8.15 0.00 -8.65
CA GLU A 42 8.48 -1.44 -8.63
C GLU A 42 7.94 -2.08 -7.35
N LEU A 43 8.05 -1.40 -6.20
CA LEU A 43 7.62 -1.95 -4.91
C LEU A 43 6.10 -2.11 -4.80
N SER A 44 5.32 -1.14 -5.30
CA SER A 44 3.85 -1.21 -5.31
C SER A 44 3.30 -2.28 -6.24
N ARG A 45 4.05 -2.63 -7.28
CA ARG A 45 3.73 -3.67 -8.26
C ARG A 45 4.42 -5.01 -8.01
N LYS A 46 5.32 -5.07 -7.03
CA LYS A 46 6.13 -6.26 -6.72
C LYS A 46 5.31 -7.50 -6.38
N TYR A 47 4.20 -7.28 -5.69
CA TYR A 47 3.29 -8.33 -5.25
C TYR A 47 1.87 -8.00 -5.70
N PRO A 48 1.08 -9.00 -6.13
CA PRO A 48 -0.34 -8.82 -6.34
C PRO A 48 -1.09 -8.71 -5.01
N CYS A 49 -2.30 -8.14 -5.03
CA CYS A 49 -3.20 -8.17 -3.89
C CYS A 49 -3.53 -9.63 -3.51
N LYS A 50 -3.26 -10.03 -2.26
CA LYS A 50 -3.54 -11.39 -1.79
C LYS A 50 -5.02 -11.78 -1.78
N PHE A 51 -5.92 -10.81 -1.84
CA PHE A 51 -7.37 -11.04 -1.79
C PHE A 51 -8.00 -11.16 -3.18
N CYS A 52 -7.56 -10.37 -4.16
CA CYS A 52 -8.22 -10.29 -5.47
C CYS A 52 -7.28 -10.38 -6.67
N GLY A 53 -5.96 -10.44 -6.45
CA GLY A 53 -4.95 -10.51 -7.50
C GLY A 53 -4.60 -9.18 -8.18
N ALA A 54 -5.24 -8.07 -7.81
CA ALA A 54 -5.03 -6.76 -8.44
C ALA A 54 -3.60 -6.23 -8.25
N LEU A 55 -3.12 -5.47 -9.23
CA LEU A 55 -1.87 -4.72 -9.20
C LEU A 55 -2.16 -3.24 -9.47
N PRO A 56 -1.53 -2.31 -8.75
CA PRO A 56 -0.63 -2.52 -7.60
C PRO A 56 -1.37 -3.12 -6.37
N PHE A 57 -0.66 -3.70 -5.39
CA PHE A 57 -1.34 -4.30 -4.22
C PHE A 57 -1.93 -3.28 -3.25
N ILE A 58 -1.51 -2.02 -3.36
CA ILE A 58 -1.95 -0.87 -2.58
C ILE A 58 -3.46 -0.69 -2.76
N ALA A 59 -4.17 -0.34 -1.69
CA ALA A 59 -5.60 -0.03 -1.74
C ALA A 59 -5.93 1.11 -2.73
N GLY A 60 -7.04 0.95 -3.44
CA GLY A 60 -7.47 1.84 -4.51
C GLY A 60 -8.66 1.28 -5.30
N PRO A 61 -9.18 2.03 -6.29
CA PRO A 61 -10.39 1.65 -7.04
C PRO A 61 -10.17 0.50 -8.04
N HIS A 62 -8.93 0.14 -8.34
CA HIS A 62 -8.58 -0.94 -9.28
C HIS A 62 -8.76 -2.35 -8.71
N HIS A 63 -9.05 -2.48 -7.41
CA HIS A 63 -9.39 -3.77 -6.82
C HIS A 63 -10.82 -4.17 -7.18
N LYS A 64 -11.12 -5.48 -7.11
CA LYS A 64 -12.50 -5.98 -7.23
C LYS A 64 -13.39 -5.37 -6.14
N SER A 65 -14.66 -5.14 -6.44
CA SER A 65 -15.61 -4.48 -5.53
C SER A 65 -15.80 -5.16 -4.18
N ASP A 66 -15.54 -6.47 -4.10
CA ASP A 66 -15.61 -7.28 -2.89
C ASP A 66 -14.26 -7.38 -2.14
N CYS A 67 -13.20 -6.74 -2.65
CA CYS A 67 -11.88 -6.78 -2.06
C CYS A 67 -11.77 -5.82 -0.87
N LEU A 68 -11.13 -6.28 0.20
CA LEU A 68 -10.79 -5.45 1.37
C LEU A 68 -10.03 -4.16 1.02
N ARG A 69 -9.28 -4.18 -0.09
CA ARG A 69 -8.44 -3.07 -0.56
C ARG A 69 -9.11 -2.21 -1.63
N CYS A 70 -10.37 -2.49 -1.97
CA CYS A 70 -11.15 -1.63 -2.84
C CYS A 70 -11.60 -0.38 -2.07
N ILE A 71 -11.18 0.78 -2.56
CA ILE A 71 -11.65 2.08 -2.08
C ILE A 71 -12.41 2.70 -3.25
N GLN A 72 -13.71 2.91 -3.07
CA GLN A 72 -14.51 3.66 -4.04
C GLN A 72 -14.19 5.15 -3.85
N GLU A 73 -13.96 5.86 -4.95
CA GLU A 73 -13.75 7.31 -4.96
C GLU A 73 -15.00 8.08 -4.51
#